data_AF-A0A533YQW2-F1
#
_entry.id   AF-A0A533YQW2-F1
#
_cell.length_a   1.000
_cell.length_b   1.000
_cell.length_c   1.000
_cell.angle_alpha   90.00
_cell.angle_beta   90.00
_cell.angle_gamma   90.00
#
_symmetry.space_group_name_H-M   'P 1'
#
loop_
_entity.id
_entity.type
_entity.pdbx_description
1 polymer ?
#
loop_
_entity_poly.entity_id
_entity_poly.type
_entity_poly.pdbx_seq_one_letter_code
_entity_poly.pdbx_strand_id
1 'polypeptide(L)'
;MRRSCVSPSRVFLVTVLACIASGLWWALLFAPAAGAAPAAQYAKKGKRPPAKPSPVIAAAKQYAEAIASGDRVAFGRLDFDCQFALVSAAAAPFKDFPPGSDPVYGQCWTILVQAHDAAVEQRDEGVNAIWPGNGFLVFYRNELASYPPSFYVMDRLGLSPPGGGLRVEPVDSAPIPEASFRMRPGAPLVSVLAAVVRLRVIYKDPITSPVTYAPEEYNLTATVKTTAQALKAVTVKWVVLSGLRKLGFPGDTAVLNLRVAGPGGDPVPFVAATGGYIPDSGAWWKPTDAPEVLSAALQRMAQYAEQRDRIALLNRVLIVDPGHVAALTILTGELYQTLVNAGAAVHHVPIGDAALAARFNELYWNAYAQASRIDISYPRNMIGKDGIAAPTPADHLYRMLPAMERLARLQPDDLENRIRLGNAYRWNNDPQGAIAAHEVVLKVIPPERTAFKARVLLELAWSRIAKVAWDRMLDDPGLVQAYKEAEEAFKLTDRPLDKFTAAYTMAYSLAYMPNRDNHAMLEKLTEARRWYLQLAGASVDSWRYLLLNDTLKGVVEADPAFKPLLTAS
;
A
#
# COMPACT_ATOMS: atom_id res chain seq x y z
N MET A 1 15.93 64.30 -9.12
CA MET A 1 15.14 65.53 -8.89
C MET A 1 13.95 65.19 -8.00
N ARG A 2 13.85 65.81 -6.80
CA ARG A 2 12.66 66.05 -5.94
C ARG A 2 11.65 64.88 -5.75
N ARG A 3 11.27 64.43 -4.54
CA ARG A 3 11.24 65.00 -3.18
C ARG A 3 11.14 63.88 -2.14
N SER A 4 11.68 64.18 -0.96
CA SER A 4 11.73 63.40 0.28
C SER A 4 10.49 63.60 1.19
N CYS A 5 10.51 62.83 2.29
CA CYS A 5 9.95 63.07 3.64
C CYS A 5 8.58 62.43 3.94
N VAL A 6 8.24 61.92 5.13
CA VAL A 6 8.86 61.67 6.46
C VAL A 6 7.79 60.86 7.25
N SER A 7 8.19 59.96 8.15
CA SER A 7 7.34 59.34 9.19
C SER A 7 7.46 60.13 10.51
N PRO A 8 6.41 60.20 11.36
CA PRO A 8 6.64 59.70 12.72
C PRO A 8 5.44 59.08 13.47
N SER A 9 5.78 58.03 14.21
CA SER A 9 5.36 57.50 15.53
C SER A 9 4.31 58.18 16.44
N ARG A 10 3.48 57.32 17.06
CA ARG A 10 3.07 57.16 18.49
C ARG A 10 2.75 58.40 19.36
N VAL A 11 1.54 58.46 19.97
CA VAL A 11 1.18 58.62 21.43
C VAL A 11 -0.37 58.37 21.51
N PHE A 12 -0.98 57.49 22.33
CA PHE A 12 -1.27 57.65 23.76
C PHE A 12 -1.82 56.37 24.40
N LEU A 13 -1.30 56.11 25.60
CA LEU A 13 -1.67 55.11 26.61
C LEU A 13 -2.72 55.74 27.57
N VAL A 14 -3.22 54.93 28.54
CA VAL A 14 -4.05 55.24 29.73
C VAL A 14 -5.54 54.87 29.49
N THR A 15 -6.17 53.88 30.16
CA THR A 15 -6.30 53.70 31.62
C THR A 15 -6.82 52.28 31.98
N VAL A 16 -6.10 51.59 32.88
CA VAL A 16 -6.57 50.88 34.09
C VAL A 16 -7.56 49.70 34.02
N LEU A 17 -7.00 48.50 34.24
CA LEU A 17 -7.24 47.63 35.42
C LEU A 17 -8.59 47.76 36.18
N ALA A 18 -9.58 46.97 35.77
CA ALA A 18 -10.67 46.37 36.57
C ALA A 18 -11.50 45.54 35.56
N CYS A 19 -11.63 44.22 35.58
CA CYS A 19 -12.02 43.33 36.67
C CYS A 19 -11.55 41.91 36.32
N ILE A 20 -10.63 41.37 37.12
CA ILE A 20 -10.52 39.94 37.34
C ILE A 20 -11.66 39.59 38.29
N ALA A 21 -12.85 39.28 37.77
CA ALA A 21 -13.94 38.59 38.48
C ALA A 21 -15.23 38.65 37.65
N SER A 22 -15.39 37.73 36.69
CA SER A 22 -16.70 37.20 36.29
C SER A 22 -16.47 36.17 35.18
N GLY A 23 -16.36 34.91 35.57
CA GLY A 23 -16.38 33.80 34.63
C GLY A 23 -17.73 33.77 33.93
N LEU A 24 -17.72 34.00 32.62
CA LEU A 24 -18.80 33.72 31.66
C LEU A 24 -18.30 34.16 30.28
N TRP A 25 -17.70 33.24 29.51
CA TRP A 25 -17.48 33.43 28.08
C TRP A 25 -18.46 32.56 27.29
N TRP A 26 -19.53 33.23 26.84
CA TRP A 26 -20.24 32.84 25.64
C TRP A 26 -19.38 33.18 24.43
N ALA A 27 -19.13 32.16 23.61
CA ALA A 27 -18.67 32.29 22.24
C ALA A 27 -19.81 32.79 21.35
N LEU A 28 -19.49 33.68 20.41
CA LEU A 28 -20.17 34.03 19.14
C LEU A 28 -19.41 35.31 18.67
N LEU A 29 -18.78 35.43 17.50
CA LEU A 29 -19.33 35.31 16.15
C LEU A 29 -18.17 35.23 15.13
N PHE A 30 -18.04 34.11 14.42
CA PHE A 30 -17.59 34.06 13.02
C PHE A 30 -18.32 32.88 12.37
N ALA A 31 -19.49 33.15 11.81
CA ALA A 31 -20.25 32.20 11.01
C ALA A 31 -20.02 32.50 9.53
N PRO A 32 -19.50 31.57 8.71
CA PRO A 32 -19.74 31.61 7.28
C PRO A 32 -21.09 30.96 6.99
N ALA A 33 -21.90 31.65 6.19
CA ALA A 33 -23.22 31.23 5.75
C ALA A 33 -23.15 29.90 4.98
N ALA A 34 -23.66 28.83 5.58
CA ALA A 34 -23.99 27.59 4.88
C ALA A 34 -25.39 27.74 4.27
N GLY A 35 -25.44 27.93 2.95
CA GLY A 35 -26.64 27.69 2.17
C GLY A 35 -26.97 26.20 2.20
N ALA A 36 -27.92 25.81 3.05
CA ALA A 36 -28.45 24.46 3.09
C ALA A 36 -29.32 24.19 1.85
N ALA A 37 -28.76 23.50 0.86
CA ALA A 37 -29.53 22.68 -0.08
C ALA A 37 -29.92 21.36 0.63
N PRO A 38 -31.08 20.73 0.31
CA PRO A 38 -31.69 19.74 1.18
C PRO A 38 -30.94 18.39 1.11
N ALA A 39 -29.94 18.25 1.97
CA ALA A 39 -29.40 16.97 2.40
C ALA A 39 -30.25 16.46 3.57
N ALA A 40 -31.07 15.43 3.34
CA ALA A 40 -31.44 14.42 4.34
C ALA A 40 -32.57 13.53 3.81
N GLN A 41 -32.25 12.38 3.18
CA GLN A 41 -33.19 11.27 3.13
C GLN A 41 -32.62 9.87 2.83
N TYR A 42 -31.38 9.54 3.22
CA TYR A 42 -30.92 8.13 3.13
C TYR A 42 -30.21 7.56 4.37
N ALA A 43 -30.17 8.30 5.48
CA ALA A 43 -29.67 7.79 6.76
C ALA A 43 -30.78 7.71 7.83
N LYS A 44 -31.87 6.97 7.56
CA LYS A 44 -32.75 6.50 8.65
C LYS A 44 -32.37 5.05 8.99
N LYS A 45 -31.75 4.87 10.16
CA LYS A 45 -31.70 3.58 10.89
C LYS A 45 -33.14 3.16 11.23
N GLY A 46 -33.79 2.47 10.29
CA GLY A 46 -34.99 1.69 10.51
C GLY A 46 -34.84 0.41 9.69
N LYS A 47 -35.16 -0.75 10.26
CA LYS A 47 -35.25 -2.00 9.49
C LYS A 47 -36.28 -1.77 8.38
N ARG A 48 -35.82 -1.54 7.14
CA ARG A 48 -36.68 -1.56 5.96
C ARG A 48 -37.37 -2.93 5.92
N PRO A 49 -38.68 -3.01 5.68
CA PRO A 49 -39.36 -4.29 5.52
C PRO A 49 -38.70 -5.07 4.36
N PRO A 50 -38.62 -6.41 4.47
CA PRO A 50 -38.01 -7.23 3.42
C PRO A 50 -38.70 -6.99 2.08
N ALA A 51 -37.93 -6.99 1.00
CA ALA A 51 -38.45 -6.85 -0.35
C ALA A 51 -39.54 -7.92 -0.61
N LYS A 52 -40.67 -7.50 -1.20
CA LYS A 52 -41.72 -8.45 -1.58
C LYS A 52 -41.18 -9.41 -2.66
N PRO A 53 -41.43 -10.73 -2.56
CA PRO A 53 -41.00 -11.68 -3.58
C PRO A 53 -41.55 -11.31 -4.96
N SER A 54 -40.68 -11.31 -5.97
CA SER A 54 -41.03 -11.01 -7.36
C SER A 54 -40.14 -11.84 -8.30
N PRO A 55 -40.64 -12.31 -9.46
CA PRO A 55 -39.84 -13.08 -10.42
C PRO A 55 -38.56 -12.36 -10.86
N VAL A 56 -38.60 -11.04 -11.06
CA VAL A 56 -37.40 -10.27 -11.46
C VAL A 56 -36.36 -10.20 -10.35
N ILE A 57 -36.80 -10.11 -9.09
CA ILE A 57 -35.90 -10.14 -7.93
C ILE A 57 -35.24 -11.52 -7.81
N ALA A 58 -36.02 -12.59 -7.99
CA ALA A 58 -35.52 -13.96 -7.96
C ALA A 58 -34.48 -14.20 -9.06
N ALA A 59 -34.76 -13.77 -10.30
CA ALA A 59 -33.84 -13.91 -11.43
C ALA A 59 -32.50 -13.17 -11.18
N ALA A 60 -32.55 -11.90 -10.77
CA ALA A 60 -31.33 -11.14 -10.46
C ALA A 60 -30.52 -11.77 -9.32
N LYS A 61 -31.20 -12.22 -8.26
CA LYS A 61 -30.55 -12.86 -7.12
C LYS A 61 -29.89 -14.19 -7.52
N GLN A 62 -30.60 -15.07 -8.21
CA GLN A 62 -30.08 -16.34 -8.70
C GLN A 62 -28.90 -16.15 -9.65
N TYR A 63 -28.98 -15.15 -10.53
CA TYR A 63 -27.88 -14.81 -11.44
C TYR A 63 -26.63 -14.35 -10.67
N ALA A 64 -26.80 -13.45 -9.69
CA ALA A 64 -25.68 -13.00 -8.86
C ALA A 64 -25.08 -14.14 -8.02
N GLU A 65 -25.90 -15.03 -7.47
CA GLU A 65 -25.46 -16.21 -6.72
C GLU A 65 -24.75 -17.23 -7.62
N ALA A 66 -25.21 -17.42 -8.86
CA ALA A 66 -24.56 -18.29 -9.84
C ALA A 66 -23.17 -17.80 -10.24
N ILE A 67 -23.00 -16.48 -10.43
CA ILE A 67 -21.67 -15.90 -10.67
C ILE A 67 -20.79 -16.12 -9.43
N ALA A 68 -21.29 -15.83 -8.24
CA ALA A 68 -20.51 -15.95 -7.00
C ALA A 68 -20.10 -17.40 -6.67
N SER A 69 -20.84 -18.41 -7.15
CA SER A 69 -20.51 -19.82 -6.96
C SER A 69 -19.73 -20.45 -8.12
N GLY A 70 -19.50 -19.72 -9.21
CA GLY A 70 -18.91 -20.26 -10.43
C GLY A 70 -19.84 -21.21 -11.22
N ASP A 71 -21.15 -21.18 -10.97
CA ASP A 71 -22.14 -21.99 -11.68
C ASP A 71 -22.39 -21.41 -13.09
N ARG A 72 -21.59 -21.90 -14.04
CA ARG A 72 -21.61 -21.47 -15.45
C ARG A 72 -22.94 -21.72 -16.13
N VAL A 73 -23.66 -22.78 -15.74
CA VAL A 73 -24.93 -23.17 -16.37
C VAL A 73 -26.04 -22.26 -15.87
N ALA A 74 -26.18 -22.08 -14.55
CA ALA A 74 -27.17 -21.17 -14.00
C ALA A 74 -26.91 -19.71 -14.43
N PHE A 75 -25.64 -19.30 -14.53
CA PHE A 75 -25.23 -18.03 -15.12
C PHE A 75 -25.76 -17.89 -16.56
N GLY A 76 -25.36 -18.78 -17.46
CA GLY A 76 -25.69 -18.60 -18.89
C GLY A 76 -27.18 -18.76 -19.20
N ARG A 77 -27.95 -19.47 -18.36
CA ARG A 77 -29.42 -19.55 -18.46
C ARG A 77 -30.14 -18.27 -18.05
N LEU A 78 -29.47 -17.40 -17.29
CA LEU A 78 -30.03 -16.14 -16.82
C LEU A 78 -29.35 -14.93 -17.45
N ASP A 79 -28.22 -15.11 -18.14
CA ASP A 79 -27.51 -14.04 -18.86
C ASP A 79 -28.23 -13.66 -20.16
N PHE A 80 -28.50 -12.37 -20.37
CA PHE A 80 -29.15 -11.93 -21.61
C PHE A 80 -28.26 -12.12 -22.82
N ASP A 81 -26.97 -11.80 -22.74
CA ASP A 81 -26.06 -11.84 -23.89
C ASP A 81 -25.85 -13.27 -24.38
N CYS A 82 -25.70 -14.21 -23.43
CA CYS A 82 -25.59 -15.64 -23.73
C CYS A 82 -26.85 -16.16 -24.43
N GLN A 83 -28.03 -15.82 -23.91
CA GLN A 83 -29.30 -16.22 -24.55
C GLN A 83 -29.52 -15.52 -25.89
N PHE A 84 -29.16 -14.25 -26.01
CA PHE A 84 -29.29 -13.49 -27.25
C PHE A 84 -28.40 -14.05 -28.35
N ALA A 85 -27.15 -14.43 -28.04
CA ALA A 85 -26.25 -15.11 -28.96
C ALA A 85 -26.85 -16.44 -29.47
N LEU A 86 -27.45 -17.23 -28.57
CA LEU A 86 -28.15 -18.47 -28.93
C LEU A 86 -29.31 -18.22 -29.92
N VAL A 87 -30.21 -17.30 -29.58
CA VAL A 87 -31.47 -17.10 -30.33
C VAL A 87 -31.24 -16.33 -31.64
N SER A 88 -30.30 -15.39 -31.64
CA SER A 88 -29.98 -14.59 -32.84
C SER A 88 -29.36 -15.45 -33.95
N ALA A 89 -28.60 -16.49 -33.61
CA ALA A 89 -27.98 -17.41 -34.57
C ALA A 89 -28.87 -18.59 -35.00
N ALA A 90 -29.92 -18.92 -34.24
CA ALA A 90 -30.71 -20.14 -34.46
C ALA A 90 -31.70 -20.04 -35.62
N ALA A 91 -31.91 -21.11 -36.39
CA ALA A 91 -32.91 -21.11 -37.46
C ALA A 91 -34.36 -21.07 -36.95
N ALA A 92 -34.61 -21.52 -35.71
CA ALA A 92 -35.92 -21.59 -35.08
C ALA A 92 -35.89 -21.17 -33.60
N PRO A 93 -37.03 -20.76 -33.02
CA PRO A 93 -37.15 -20.47 -31.58
C PRO A 93 -36.77 -21.66 -30.69
N PHE A 94 -36.15 -21.39 -29.53
CA PHE A 94 -35.87 -22.43 -28.54
C PHE A 94 -37.08 -22.65 -27.64
N LYS A 95 -37.42 -23.93 -27.40
CA LYS A 95 -38.44 -24.33 -26.41
C LYS A 95 -37.85 -24.53 -25.02
N ASP A 96 -36.64 -25.06 -24.97
CA ASP A 96 -35.91 -25.39 -23.75
C ASP A 96 -34.46 -24.90 -23.86
N PHE A 97 -33.81 -24.73 -22.71
CA PHE A 97 -32.39 -24.43 -22.65
C PHE A 97 -31.55 -25.61 -23.16
N PRO A 98 -30.39 -25.35 -23.79
CA PRO A 98 -29.41 -26.39 -24.09
C PRO A 98 -29.04 -27.21 -22.84
N PRO A 99 -28.69 -28.50 -22.99
CA PRO A 99 -28.28 -29.35 -21.88
C PRO A 99 -27.08 -28.74 -21.16
N GLY A 100 -26.94 -28.96 -19.85
CA GLY A 100 -25.87 -28.32 -19.06
C GLY A 100 -24.44 -28.62 -19.52
N SER A 101 -24.24 -29.67 -20.32
CA SER A 101 -22.97 -30.03 -20.95
C SER A 101 -22.67 -29.25 -22.23
N ASP A 102 -23.58 -28.39 -22.70
CA ASP A 102 -23.40 -27.62 -23.92
C ASP A 102 -22.24 -26.61 -23.78
N PRO A 103 -21.32 -26.53 -24.76
CA PRO A 103 -20.16 -25.66 -24.69
C PRO A 103 -20.50 -24.16 -24.62
N VAL A 104 -21.72 -23.75 -25.01
CA VAL A 104 -22.13 -22.34 -24.98
C VAL A 104 -21.97 -21.72 -23.58
N TYR A 105 -22.29 -22.46 -22.52
CA TYR A 105 -22.17 -21.97 -21.15
C TYR A 105 -20.70 -21.67 -20.78
N GLY A 106 -19.78 -22.51 -21.24
CA GLY A 106 -18.34 -22.27 -21.06
C GLY A 106 -17.83 -21.08 -21.87
N GLN A 107 -18.33 -20.87 -23.08
CA GLN A 107 -17.97 -19.74 -23.94
C GLN A 107 -18.44 -18.41 -23.33
N CYS A 108 -19.71 -18.33 -22.92
CA CYS A 108 -20.26 -17.15 -22.24
C CYS A 108 -19.52 -16.85 -20.93
N TRP A 109 -19.20 -17.88 -20.14
CA TRP A 109 -18.42 -17.73 -18.91
C TRP A 109 -17.01 -17.17 -19.18
N THR A 110 -16.36 -17.62 -20.26
CA THR A 110 -15.02 -17.15 -20.62
C THR A 110 -15.00 -15.64 -20.89
N ILE A 111 -16.02 -15.13 -21.60
CA ILE A 111 -16.17 -13.68 -21.85
C ILE A 111 -16.33 -12.91 -20.53
N LEU A 112 -17.14 -13.42 -19.61
CA LEU A 112 -17.31 -12.83 -18.28
C LEU A 112 -15.97 -12.76 -17.52
N VAL A 113 -15.24 -13.86 -17.47
CA VAL A 113 -13.94 -13.95 -16.78
C VAL A 113 -12.92 -12.99 -17.40
N GLN A 114 -12.84 -12.92 -18.73
CA GLN A 114 -11.95 -11.98 -19.41
C GLN A 114 -12.27 -10.52 -19.06
N ALA A 115 -13.56 -10.16 -18.98
CA ALA A 115 -13.98 -8.84 -18.55
C ALA A 115 -13.60 -8.58 -17.08
N HIS A 116 -13.79 -9.58 -16.21
CA HIS A 116 -13.37 -9.51 -14.80
C HIS A 116 -11.87 -9.33 -14.64
N ASP A 117 -11.05 -10.06 -15.39
CA ASP A 117 -9.58 -9.99 -15.32
C ASP A 117 -9.03 -8.63 -15.74
N ALA A 118 -9.65 -7.97 -16.73
CA ALA A 118 -9.24 -6.63 -17.13
C ALA A 118 -9.46 -5.55 -16.04
N ALA A 119 -10.31 -5.81 -15.05
CA ALA A 119 -10.65 -4.84 -13.99
C ALA A 119 -9.85 -5.00 -12.69
N VAL A 120 -9.21 -6.15 -12.49
CA VAL A 120 -8.54 -6.48 -11.24
C VAL A 120 -7.05 -6.19 -11.37
N GLU A 121 -6.52 -5.35 -10.49
CA GLU A 121 -5.07 -5.15 -10.43
C GLU A 121 -4.41 -6.35 -9.75
N GLN A 122 -3.51 -6.99 -10.47
CA GLN A 122 -2.70 -8.12 -9.99
C GLN A 122 -1.21 -7.79 -9.98
N ARG A 123 -0.82 -6.59 -10.43
CA ARG A 123 0.58 -6.17 -10.42
C ARG A 123 0.95 -5.58 -9.08
N ASP A 124 2.18 -5.90 -8.70
CA ASP A 124 2.86 -5.26 -7.60
C ASP A 124 3.43 -3.92 -8.11
N GLU A 125 2.64 -2.85 -8.07
CA GLU A 125 3.05 -1.53 -8.56
C GLU A 125 3.49 -0.58 -7.44
N GLY A 126 4.79 -0.60 -7.14
CA GLY A 126 5.45 0.49 -6.42
C GLY A 126 4.97 0.74 -4.98
N VAL A 127 5.44 1.84 -4.38
CA VAL A 127 5.25 2.25 -2.97
C VAL A 127 3.80 2.16 -2.44
N ASN A 128 2.81 2.21 -3.33
CA ASN A 128 1.41 2.36 -2.99
C ASN A 128 0.53 1.15 -3.39
N ALA A 129 1.07 0.13 -4.07
CA ALA A 129 0.31 -1.09 -4.35
C ALA A 129 0.34 -2.04 -3.16
N ILE A 130 -0.84 -2.57 -2.83
CA ILE A 130 -0.98 -3.77 -2.02
C ILE A 130 -0.26 -4.86 -2.78
N TRP A 131 0.73 -5.50 -2.16
CA TRP A 131 1.35 -6.69 -2.75
C TRP A 131 0.23 -7.73 -2.95
N PRO A 132 -0.22 -8.00 -4.19
CA PRO A 132 -1.18 -9.07 -4.39
C PRO A 132 -0.33 -10.34 -4.25
N GLY A 133 -0.41 -10.96 -3.07
CA GLY A 133 0.16 -12.28 -2.86
C GLY A 133 -0.45 -13.29 -3.84
N ASN A 134 0.02 -14.52 -3.79
CA ASN A 134 -0.56 -15.63 -4.53
C ASN A 134 -2.04 -15.79 -4.16
N GLY A 135 -2.95 -15.50 -5.10
CA GLY A 135 -4.38 -15.78 -4.95
C GLY A 135 -5.34 -14.64 -5.31
N PHE A 136 -6.61 -14.92 -5.06
CA PHE A 136 -7.84 -14.24 -5.48
C PHE A 136 -8.11 -12.87 -4.83
N LEU A 137 -7.07 -12.14 -4.43
CA LEU A 137 -7.21 -10.84 -3.81
C LEU A 137 -7.59 -9.78 -4.85
N VAL A 138 -8.83 -9.29 -4.75
CA VAL A 138 -9.34 -8.29 -5.69
C VAL A 138 -9.00 -6.89 -5.22
N PHE A 139 -8.41 -6.11 -6.12
CA PHE A 139 -8.28 -4.67 -6.04
C PHE A 139 -8.96 -4.04 -7.24
N TYR A 140 -9.95 -3.18 -7.01
CA TYR A 140 -10.62 -2.44 -8.07
C TYR A 140 -9.75 -1.26 -8.49
N ARG A 141 -9.35 -1.26 -9.77
CA ARG A 141 -8.48 -0.26 -10.39
C ARG A 141 -9.10 1.13 -10.54
N ASN A 142 -10.41 1.20 -10.71
CA ASN A 142 -11.19 2.41 -10.99
C ASN A 142 -12.20 2.68 -9.88
N GLU A 143 -12.92 3.80 -9.97
CA GLU A 143 -14.09 4.05 -9.12
C GLU A 143 -15.11 2.92 -9.22
N LEU A 144 -15.78 2.62 -8.11
CA LEU A 144 -16.85 1.64 -8.05
C LEU A 144 -17.94 1.88 -9.13
N ALA A 145 -18.27 3.14 -9.42
CA ALA A 145 -19.24 3.49 -10.44
C ALA A 145 -18.88 3.02 -11.87
N SER A 146 -17.59 2.75 -12.13
CA SER A 146 -17.09 2.33 -13.44
C SER A 146 -17.38 0.86 -13.77
N TYR A 147 -17.79 0.05 -12.79
CA TYR A 147 -17.90 -1.39 -12.96
C TYR A 147 -19.34 -1.88 -13.20
N PRO A 148 -19.53 -2.83 -14.12
CA PRO A 148 -20.76 -3.59 -14.24
C PRO A 148 -21.11 -4.39 -12.96
N PRO A 149 -22.38 -4.80 -12.79
CA PRO A 149 -22.85 -5.48 -11.60
C PRO A 149 -22.09 -6.76 -11.23
N SER A 150 -21.70 -7.59 -12.21
CA SER A 150 -21.03 -8.87 -11.96
C SER A 150 -19.68 -8.74 -11.26
N PHE A 151 -19.03 -7.59 -11.36
CA PHE A 151 -17.71 -7.36 -10.73
C PHE A 151 -17.80 -7.37 -9.22
N TYR A 152 -18.98 -7.14 -8.65
CA TYR A 152 -19.21 -7.15 -7.20
C TYR A 152 -19.48 -8.55 -6.63
N VAL A 153 -19.71 -9.53 -7.51
CA VAL A 153 -20.07 -10.90 -7.15
C VAL A 153 -19.24 -11.93 -7.91
N MET A 154 -18.02 -11.59 -8.34
CA MET A 154 -17.11 -12.54 -8.98
C MET A 154 -16.90 -13.77 -8.09
N ASP A 155 -16.76 -14.94 -8.71
CA ASP A 155 -16.51 -16.23 -8.05
C ASP A 155 -15.24 -16.25 -7.17
N ARG A 156 -14.32 -15.32 -7.41
CA ARG A 156 -13.09 -15.12 -6.65
C ARG A 156 -13.23 -14.23 -5.40
N LEU A 157 -14.39 -13.60 -5.17
CA LEU A 157 -14.54 -12.63 -4.07
C LEU A 157 -14.87 -13.28 -2.71
N GLY A 158 -14.16 -12.83 -1.67
CA GLY A 158 -14.47 -13.16 -0.28
C GLY A 158 -14.20 -14.62 0.10
N LEU A 159 -13.47 -15.38 -0.72
CA LEU A 159 -13.24 -16.82 -0.53
C LEU A 159 -12.54 -17.10 0.81
N SER A 160 -13.32 -17.44 1.84
CA SER A 160 -12.84 -17.77 3.18
C SER A 160 -13.67 -18.91 3.76
N PRO A 161 -13.04 -20.01 4.22
CA PRO A 161 -13.78 -21.11 4.86
C PRO A 161 -14.46 -20.65 6.17
N PRO A 162 -15.67 -21.13 6.51
CA PRO A 162 -16.54 -22.05 5.76
C PRO A 162 -17.60 -21.34 4.90
N GLY A 163 -17.80 -21.83 3.66
CA GLY A 163 -18.88 -21.41 2.74
C GLY A 163 -18.47 -20.37 1.68
N GLY A 164 -19.45 -19.88 0.91
CA GLY A 164 -19.22 -18.84 -0.10
C GLY A 164 -18.87 -17.48 0.52
N GLY A 165 -18.05 -16.70 -0.18
CA GLY A 165 -17.41 -15.50 0.37
C GLY A 165 -18.27 -14.26 0.58
N LEU A 166 -19.49 -14.30 0.08
CA LEU A 166 -20.43 -13.18 0.11
C LEU A 166 -21.87 -13.65 0.37
N ARG A 167 -22.74 -12.69 0.64
CA ARG A 167 -24.19 -12.85 0.74
C ARG A 167 -24.87 -11.80 -0.12
N VAL A 168 -25.92 -12.21 -0.84
CA VAL A 168 -26.72 -11.33 -1.69
C VAL A 168 -28.11 -11.18 -1.09
N GLU A 169 -28.51 -9.94 -0.80
CA GLU A 169 -29.82 -9.63 -0.21
C GLU A 169 -30.62 -8.70 -1.13
N PRO A 170 -31.89 -9.02 -1.44
CA PRO A 170 -32.72 -8.14 -2.22
C PRO A 170 -33.11 -6.90 -1.41
N VAL A 171 -32.95 -5.71 -2.01
CA VAL A 171 -33.37 -4.44 -1.42
C VAL A 171 -34.76 -4.06 -1.91
N ASP A 172 -34.93 -3.95 -3.22
CA ASP A 172 -36.21 -3.67 -3.90
C ASP A 172 -36.09 -3.91 -5.42
N SER A 173 -37.20 -3.69 -6.13
CA SER A 173 -37.24 -3.59 -7.58
C SER A 173 -38.18 -2.47 -8.03
N ALA A 174 -37.94 -1.94 -9.22
CA ALA A 174 -38.80 -0.94 -9.87
C ALA A 174 -38.85 -1.19 -11.39
N PRO A 175 -40.03 -1.09 -12.03
CA PRO A 175 -40.10 -1.11 -13.49
C PRO A 175 -39.39 0.11 -14.08
N ILE A 176 -38.80 -0.07 -15.25
CA ILE A 176 -38.22 0.99 -16.07
C ILE A 176 -38.86 0.96 -17.47
N PRO A 177 -38.68 1.98 -18.32
CA PRO A 177 -39.11 1.91 -19.71
C PRO A 177 -38.63 0.63 -20.39
N GLU A 178 -39.46 0.09 -21.29
CA GLU A 178 -39.21 -1.16 -21.99
C GLU A 178 -37.85 -1.17 -22.69
N ALA A 179 -37.19 -2.32 -22.66
CA ALA A 179 -35.96 -2.53 -23.39
C ALA A 179 -36.29 -2.85 -24.85
N SER A 180 -35.53 -2.31 -25.79
CA SER A 180 -35.78 -2.50 -27.22
C SER A 180 -34.55 -2.98 -27.97
N PHE A 181 -34.72 -3.91 -28.90
CA PHE A 181 -33.62 -4.46 -29.71
C PHE A 181 -34.13 -5.14 -30.98
N ARG A 182 -33.20 -5.48 -31.88
CA ARG A 182 -33.49 -6.29 -33.08
C ARG A 182 -32.93 -7.69 -32.88
N MET A 183 -33.69 -8.72 -33.24
CA MET A 183 -33.25 -10.12 -33.11
C MET A 183 -32.08 -10.46 -34.05
N ARG A 184 -32.06 -9.84 -35.24
CA ARG A 184 -31.04 -10.00 -36.29
C ARG A 184 -30.92 -8.71 -37.10
N PRO A 185 -29.82 -8.49 -37.84
CA PRO A 185 -29.74 -7.39 -38.80
C PRO A 185 -30.97 -7.34 -39.72
N GLY A 186 -31.60 -6.17 -39.84
CA GLY A 186 -32.80 -5.97 -40.67
C GLY A 186 -34.13 -6.43 -40.06
N ALA A 187 -34.14 -7.17 -38.95
CA ALA A 187 -35.38 -7.58 -38.29
C ALA A 187 -36.14 -6.39 -37.66
N PRO A 188 -37.48 -6.48 -37.49
CA PRO A 188 -38.25 -5.47 -36.77
C PRO A 188 -37.72 -5.23 -35.35
N LEU A 189 -37.89 -4.00 -34.85
CA LEU A 189 -37.61 -3.66 -33.46
C LEU A 189 -38.65 -4.34 -32.57
N VAL A 190 -38.19 -5.05 -31.53
CA VAL A 190 -39.04 -5.67 -30.51
C VAL A 190 -38.82 -4.98 -29.17
N SER A 191 -39.85 -5.00 -28.32
CA SER A 191 -39.81 -4.44 -26.96
C SER A 191 -40.15 -5.50 -25.93
N VAL A 192 -39.47 -5.45 -24.78
CA VAL A 192 -39.71 -6.32 -23.63
C VAL A 192 -39.76 -5.53 -22.33
N LEU A 193 -40.49 -6.06 -21.35
CA LEU A 193 -40.55 -5.46 -20.03
C LEU A 193 -39.16 -5.45 -19.40
N ALA A 194 -38.82 -4.35 -18.73
CA ALA A 194 -37.56 -4.18 -18.05
C ALA A 194 -37.79 -3.66 -16.63
N ALA A 195 -37.00 -4.16 -15.69
CA ALA A 195 -37.01 -3.72 -14.30
C ALA A 195 -35.59 -3.56 -13.78
N VAL A 196 -35.38 -2.56 -12.92
CA VAL A 196 -34.18 -2.46 -12.10
C VAL A 196 -34.42 -3.22 -10.80
N VAL A 197 -33.46 -4.06 -10.44
CA VAL A 197 -33.41 -4.77 -9.15
C VAL A 197 -32.19 -4.27 -8.38
N ARG A 198 -32.37 -3.83 -7.14
CA ARG A 198 -31.25 -3.47 -6.27
C ARG A 198 -30.94 -4.62 -5.33
N LEU A 199 -29.71 -5.11 -5.39
CA LEU A 199 -29.20 -6.16 -4.51
C LEU A 199 -28.09 -5.59 -3.65
N ARG A 200 -28.12 -5.91 -2.35
CA ARG A 200 -27.03 -5.63 -1.44
C ARG A 200 -26.10 -6.81 -1.39
N VAL A 201 -24.84 -6.59 -1.73
CA VAL A 201 -23.76 -7.57 -1.62
C VAL A 201 -23.04 -7.32 -0.31
N ILE A 202 -22.88 -8.35 0.51
CA ILE A 202 -22.20 -8.29 1.81
C ILE A 202 -21.07 -9.29 1.80
N TYR A 203 -19.83 -8.82 1.96
CA TYR A 203 -18.65 -9.66 2.08
C TYR A 203 -18.52 -10.16 3.52
N LYS A 204 -18.13 -11.41 3.71
CA LYS A 204 -18.12 -12.04 5.04
C LYS A 204 -16.81 -11.86 5.80
N ASP A 205 -15.71 -11.67 5.08
CA ASP A 205 -14.36 -11.65 5.64
C ASP A 205 -13.62 -10.37 5.21
N PRO A 206 -13.11 -9.57 6.16
CA PRO A 206 -12.33 -8.37 5.85
C PRO A 206 -11.05 -8.65 5.05
N ILE A 207 -10.39 -9.79 5.25
CA ILE A 207 -9.11 -10.13 4.63
C ILE A 207 -9.25 -10.42 3.14
N THR A 208 -10.34 -11.10 2.76
CA THR A 208 -10.59 -11.53 1.37
C THR A 208 -11.62 -10.66 0.65
N SER A 209 -12.14 -9.64 1.33
CA SER A 209 -13.00 -8.64 0.72
C SER A 209 -12.28 -7.83 -0.36
N PRO A 210 -13.01 -7.35 -1.39
CA PRO A 210 -12.41 -6.49 -2.39
C PRO A 210 -11.97 -5.16 -1.78
N VAL A 211 -10.85 -4.64 -2.26
CA VAL A 211 -10.32 -3.33 -1.83
C VAL A 211 -10.43 -2.34 -2.98
N THR A 212 -10.68 -1.09 -2.65
CA THR A 212 -10.70 0.04 -3.59
C THR A 212 -10.25 1.31 -2.88
N TYR A 213 -10.16 2.43 -3.60
CA TYR A 213 -9.83 3.73 -3.03
C TYR A 213 -10.99 4.32 -2.22
N ALA A 214 -10.67 5.10 -1.19
CA ALA A 214 -11.64 5.80 -0.38
C ALA A 214 -12.43 6.84 -1.21
N PRO A 215 -13.75 7.01 -0.98
CA PRO A 215 -14.61 7.88 -1.79
C PRO A 215 -14.20 9.36 -1.86
N GLU A 216 -13.50 9.86 -0.85
CA GLU A 216 -13.21 11.30 -0.69
C GLU A 216 -11.96 11.77 -1.45
N GLU A 217 -11.18 10.86 -2.04
CA GLU A 217 -9.81 11.17 -2.50
C GLU A 217 -9.58 10.98 -4.01
N TYR A 218 -10.58 10.47 -4.76
CA TYR A 218 -10.41 10.17 -6.20
C TYR A 218 -10.26 11.41 -7.11
N ASN A 219 -10.54 12.62 -6.59
CA ASN A 219 -10.47 13.88 -7.34
C ASN A 219 -9.19 14.71 -7.08
N LEU A 220 -8.20 14.17 -6.37
CA LEU A 220 -6.94 14.89 -6.16
C LEU A 220 -5.98 14.61 -7.31
N THR A 221 -5.53 15.68 -7.97
CA THR A 221 -4.37 15.63 -8.88
C THR A 221 -3.26 14.79 -8.25
N ALA A 222 -2.62 13.93 -9.06
CA ALA A 222 -1.77 12.76 -8.73
C ALA A 222 -0.63 12.87 -7.68
N THR A 223 -0.65 13.84 -6.77
CA THR A 223 0.35 14.07 -5.72
C THR A 223 -0.11 13.66 -4.32
N VAL A 224 -1.40 13.46 -4.06
CA VAL A 224 -1.91 12.99 -2.76
C VAL A 224 -2.24 11.50 -2.83
N LYS A 225 -1.64 10.71 -1.92
CA LYS A 225 -1.85 9.26 -1.83
C LYS A 225 -3.32 8.97 -1.51
N THR A 226 -4.00 8.23 -2.39
CA THR A 226 -5.35 7.72 -2.15
C THR A 226 -5.32 6.53 -1.19
N THR A 227 -6.00 6.64 -0.06
CA THR A 227 -6.17 5.63 0.97
C THR A 227 -7.00 4.47 0.44
N ALA A 228 -6.45 3.26 0.51
CA ALA A 228 -7.18 2.03 0.17
C ALA A 228 -8.08 1.60 1.34
N GLN A 229 -9.27 1.09 1.04
CA GLN A 229 -10.24 0.58 2.02
C GLN A 229 -10.87 -0.74 1.57
N ALA A 230 -11.09 -1.63 2.53
CA ALA A 230 -11.71 -2.93 2.33
C ALA A 230 -13.25 -2.82 2.36
N LEU A 231 -13.93 -3.29 1.31
CA LEU A 231 -15.38 -3.22 1.20
C LEU A 231 -16.04 -4.28 2.08
N LYS A 232 -16.98 -3.84 2.92
CA LYS A 232 -17.85 -4.70 3.72
C LYS A 232 -19.16 -5.00 3.02
N ALA A 233 -19.74 -3.99 2.37
CA ALA A 233 -20.96 -4.17 1.59
C ALA A 233 -21.11 -3.10 0.52
N VAL A 234 -21.86 -3.40 -0.53
CA VAL A 234 -22.26 -2.44 -1.57
C VAL A 234 -23.70 -2.72 -2.00
N THR A 235 -24.39 -1.70 -2.53
CA THR A 235 -25.65 -1.92 -3.26
C THR A 235 -25.40 -1.79 -4.75
N VAL A 236 -25.86 -2.78 -5.50
CA VAL A 236 -25.66 -2.90 -6.94
C VAL A 236 -27.03 -2.98 -7.61
N LYS A 237 -27.23 -2.21 -8.67
CA LYS A 237 -28.42 -2.30 -9.53
C LYS A 237 -28.17 -3.26 -10.67
N TRP A 238 -29.13 -4.14 -10.91
CA TRP A 238 -29.20 -5.09 -12.01
C TRP A 238 -30.39 -4.73 -12.89
N VAL A 239 -30.27 -4.93 -14.20
CA VAL A 239 -31.39 -4.76 -15.13
C VAL A 239 -31.88 -6.13 -15.53
N VAL A 240 -33.16 -6.40 -15.32
CA VAL A 240 -33.80 -7.69 -15.63
C VAL A 240 -34.86 -7.47 -16.69
N LEU A 241 -34.80 -8.29 -17.74
CA LEU A 241 -35.77 -8.32 -18.83
C LEU A 241 -36.76 -9.46 -18.58
N SER A 242 -38.00 -9.29 -19.00
CA SER A 242 -39.08 -10.28 -18.84
C SER A 242 -39.97 -10.35 -20.08
N GLY A 243 -40.62 -11.50 -20.30
CA GLY A 243 -41.42 -11.74 -21.50
C GLY A 243 -40.60 -12.24 -22.70
N LEU A 244 -39.33 -12.63 -22.49
CA LEU A 244 -38.42 -13.05 -23.57
C LEU A 244 -38.88 -14.33 -24.28
N ARG A 245 -39.63 -15.20 -23.59
CA ARG A 245 -40.12 -16.45 -24.17
C ARG A 245 -41.00 -16.24 -25.40
N LYS A 246 -41.76 -15.14 -25.43
CA LYS A 246 -42.60 -14.76 -26.59
C LYS A 246 -41.77 -14.41 -27.83
N LEU A 247 -40.50 -14.09 -27.66
CA LEU A 247 -39.56 -13.75 -28.73
C LEU A 247 -38.66 -14.93 -29.12
N GLY A 248 -38.94 -16.13 -28.58
CA GLY A 248 -38.22 -17.37 -28.93
C GLY A 248 -37.00 -17.68 -28.08
N PHE A 249 -36.84 -16.98 -26.95
CA PHE A 249 -35.85 -17.32 -25.93
C PHE A 249 -36.29 -18.54 -25.11
N PRO A 250 -35.35 -19.38 -24.66
CA PRO A 250 -35.67 -20.52 -23.80
C PRO A 250 -36.16 -20.10 -22.40
N GLY A 251 -35.64 -18.98 -21.88
CA GLY A 251 -36.07 -18.36 -20.63
C GLY A 251 -37.08 -17.24 -20.84
N ASP A 252 -37.94 -17.00 -19.84
CA ASP A 252 -38.82 -15.80 -19.85
C ASP A 252 -38.12 -14.55 -19.30
N THR A 253 -37.12 -14.74 -18.43
CA THR A 253 -36.35 -13.68 -17.79
C THR A 253 -34.87 -13.80 -18.04
N ALA A 254 -34.18 -12.67 -18.23
CA ALA A 254 -32.73 -12.61 -18.34
C ALA A 254 -32.19 -11.31 -17.71
N VAL A 255 -30.93 -11.34 -17.28
CA VAL A 255 -30.23 -10.23 -16.64
C VAL A 255 -29.25 -9.62 -17.63
N LEU A 256 -29.31 -8.30 -17.78
CA LEU A 256 -28.34 -7.53 -18.54
C LEU A 256 -27.18 -7.14 -17.62
N ASN A 257 -25.96 -7.55 -18.00
CA ASN A 257 -24.78 -7.39 -17.16
C ASN A 257 -23.65 -6.64 -17.87
N LEU A 258 -22.95 -7.31 -18.79
CA LEU A 258 -22.00 -6.65 -19.68
C LEU A 258 -22.79 -5.96 -20.79
N ARG A 259 -22.27 -4.85 -21.33
CA ARG A 259 -22.88 -4.24 -22.51
C ARG A 259 -22.26 -4.89 -23.75
N VAL A 260 -23.10 -5.46 -24.60
CA VAL A 260 -22.67 -5.93 -25.92
C VAL A 260 -22.99 -4.86 -26.96
N ALA A 261 -22.00 -4.56 -27.79
CA ALA A 261 -22.20 -3.77 -29.00
C ALA A 261 -22.86 -4.66 -30.06
N GLY A 262 -23.99 -4.20 -30.60
CA GLY A 262 -24.61 -4.83 -31.77
C GLY A 262 -23.76 -4.66 -33.03
N PRO A 263 -24.17 -5.26 -34.16
CA PRO A 263 -23.43 -5.23 -35.42
C PRO A 263 -23.12 -3.82 -36.00
N GLY A 264 -23.73 -2.77 -35.45
CA GLY A 264 -23.47 -1.35 -35.79
C GLY A 264 -22.81 -0.52 -34.68
N GLY A 265 -22.36 -1.14 -33.58
CA GLY A 265 -21.77 -0.46 -32.43
C GLY A 265 -22.76 -0.04 -31.34
N ASP A 266 -24.06 -0.03 -31.63
CA ASP A 266 -25.11 0.36 -30.67
C ASP A 266 -25.32 -0.70 -29.57
N PRO A 267 -25.57 -0.31 -28.31
CA PRO A 267 -25.79 -1.25 -27.22
C PRO A 267 -27.06 -2.10 -27.45
N VAL A 268 -26.92 -3.42 -27.31
CA VAL A 268 -28.04 -4.36 -27.39
C VAL A 268 -28.26 -5.02 -26.02
N PRO A 269 -29.47 -4.91 -25.42
CA PRO A 269 -30.61 -4.11 -25.85
C PRO A 269 -30.45 -2.64 -25.45
N PHE A 270 -31.16 -1.75 -26.12
CA PHE A 270 -31.32 -0.39 -25.63
C PHE A 270 -32.18 -0.40 -24.36
N VAL A 271 -31.67 0.19 -23.28
CA VAL A 271 -32.32 0.27 -21.98
C VAL A 271 -32.20 1.68 -21.41
N ALA A 272 -33.25 2.16 -20.75
CA ALA A 272 -33.28 3.50 -20.15
C ALA A 272 -32.39 3.63 -18.89
N ALA A 273 -31.95 2.50 -18.32
CA ALA A 273 -31.06 2.48 -17.16
C ALA A 273 -30.02 1.37 -17.31
N THR A 274 -28.86 1.59 -16.72
CA THR A 274 -27.74 0.65 -16.80
C THR A 274 -27.50 0.01 -15.44
N GLY A 275 -27.06 -1.25 -15.42
CA GLY A 275 -26.56 -1.86 -14.20
C GLY A 275 -25.30 -1.16 -13.68
N GLY A 276 -24.98 -1.39 -12.40
CA GLY A 276 -23.74 -0.93 -11.77
C GLY A 276 -23.89 -0.62 -10.30
N TYR A 277 -22.85 -0.02 -9.72
CA TYR A 277 -22.85 0.46 -8.34
C TYR A 277 -23.90 1.56 -8.11
N ILE A 278 -24.53 1.54 -6.93
CA ILE A 278 -25.34 2.66 -6.43
C ILE A 278 -24.42 3.61 -5.66
N PRO A 279 -24.29 4.89 -6.08
CA PRO A 279 -23.49 5.88 -5.37
C PRO A 279 -23.79 5.92 -3.88
N ASP A 280 -22.75 6.16 -3.07
CA ASP A 280 -22.81 6.27 -1.61
C ASP A 280 -23.40 5.06 -0.86
N SER A 281 -23.50 3.90 -1.52
CA SER A 281 -24.01 2.67 -0.90
C SER A 281 -22.93 1.77 -0.29
N GLY A 282 -21.66 2.09 -0.54
CA GLY A 282 -20.49 1.37 -0.03
C GLY A 282 -20.39 1.48 1.50
N ALA A 283 -20.17 0.34 2.14
CA ALA A 283 -19.80 0.23 3.54
C ALA A 283 -18.42 -0.43 3.63
N TRP A 284 -17.61 0.04 4.57
CA TRP A 284 -16.21 -0.36 4.71
C TRP A 284 -16.01 -1.15 6.00
N TRP A 285 -15.05 -2.07 5.98
CA TRP A 285 -14.63 -2.77 7.18
C TRP A 285 -13.93 -1.81 8.14
N LYS A 286 -14.23 -1.97 9.43
CA LYS A 286 -13.58 -1.25 10.52
C LYS A 286 -12.78 -2.22 11.40
N PRO A 287 -11.77 -1.73 12.14
CA PRO A 287 -11.00 -2.58 13.06
C PRO A 287 -11.88 -3.36 14.05
N THR A 288 -12.95 -2.73 14.52
CA THR A 288 -13.87 -3.30 15.51
C THR A 288 -14.88 -4.30 14.94
N ASP A 289 -14.97 -4.44 13.62
CA ASP A 289 -15.99 -5.30 13.00
C ASP A 289 -15.66 -6.80 13.10
N ALA A 290 -14.37 -7.16 13.05
CA ALA A 290 -13.90 -8.54 13.10
C ALA A 290 -12.45 -8.64 13.65
N PRO A 291 -12.17 -8.16 14.87
CA PRO A 291 -10.80 -8.10 15.41
C PRO A 291 -10.12 -9.47 15.53
N GLU A 292 -10.89 -10.52 15.83
CA GLU A 292 -10.40 -11.91 15.89
C GLU A 292 -9.91 -12.42 14.53
N VAL A 293 -10.56 -12.01 13.44
CA VAL A 293 -10.16 -12.40 12.07
C VAL A 293 -8.83 -11.74 11.70
N LEU A 294 -8.62 -10.48 12.08
CA LEU A 294 -7.35 -9.78 11.88
C LEU A 294 -6.22 -10.45 12.68
N SER A 295 -6.50 -10.85 13.92
CA SER A 295 -5.53 -11.56 14.76
C SER A 295 -5.19 -12.95 14.20
N ALA A 296 -6.20 -13.70 13.76
CA ALA A 296 -6.01 -15.02 13.12
C ALA A 296 -5.23 -14.91 11.80
N ALA A 297 -5.40 -13.83 11.03
CA ALA A 297 -4.62 -13.57 9.82
C ALA A 297 -3.12 -13.48 10.12
N LEU A 298 -2.72 -12.86 11.24
CA LEU A 298 -1.31 -12.80 11.65
C LEU A 298 -0.73 -14.18 11.99
N GLN A 299 -1.53 -15.05 12.62
CA GLN A 299 -1.09 -16.42 12.90
C GLN A 299 -0.94 -17.24 11.61
N ARG A 300 -1.88 -17.08 10.67
CA ARG A 300 -1.82 -17.74 9.36
C ARG A 300 -0.63 -17.26 8.53
N MET A 301 -0.28 -15.99 8.61
CA MET A 301 0.85 -15.39 7.90
C MET A 301 2.16 -16.16 8.16
N ALA A 302 2.40 -16.60 9.40
CA ALA A 302 3.58 -17.38 9.76
C ALA A 302 3.69 -18.74 9.04
N GLN A 303 2.60 -19.24 8.44
CA GLN A 303 2.57 -20.50 7.69
C GLN A 303 2.96 -20.32 6.22
N TYR A 304 3.07 -19.08 5.72
CA TYR A 304 3.46 -18.82 4.34
C TYR A 304 4.98 -18.83 4.17
N ALA A 305 5.48 -19.71 3.29
CA ALA A 305 6.90 -19.81 2.95
C ALA A 305 7.39 -18.55 2.21
N GLU A 306 6.60 -18.06 1.27
CA GLU A 306 6.96 -16.90 0.45
C GLU A 306 6.74 -15.59 1.21
N GLN A 307 7.79 -14.76 1.25
CA GLN A 307 7.73 -13.44 1.89
C GLN A 307 6.65 -12.55 1.28
N ARG A 308 6.49 -12.61 -0.04
CA ARG A 308 5.49 -11.84 -0.77
C ARG A 308 4.08 -12.11 -0.24
N ASP A 309 3.76 -13.37 0.03
CA ASP A 309 2.45 -13.77 0.55
C ASP A 309 2.24 -13.32 1.99
N ARG A 310 3.32 -13.35 2.79
CA ARG A 310 3.29 -12.81 4.15
C ARG A 310 2.97 -11.32 4.17
N ILE A 311 3.69 -10.54 3.36
CA ILE A 311 3.48 -9.08 3.31
C ILE A 311 2.13 -8.73 2.69
N ALA A 312 1.66 -9.48 1.69
CA ALA A 312 0.32 -9.32 1.16
C ALA A 312 -0.77 -9.43 2.25
N LEU A 313 -0.66 -10.44 3.12
CA LEU A 313 -1.60 -10.64 4.22
C LEU A 313 -1.48 -9.55 5.29
N LEU A 314 -0.27 -9.11 5.63
CA LEU A 314 -0.04 -7.98 6.54
C LEU A 314 -0.67 -6.68 6.01
N ASN A 315 -0.49 -6.40 4.72
CA ASN A 315 -1.13 -5.25 4.07
C ASN A 315 -2.65 -5.32 4.16
N ARG A 316 -3.24 -6.52 4.01
CA ARG A 316 -4.70 -6.71 4.17
C ARG A 316 -5.18 -6.38 5.58
N VAL A 317 -4.45 -6.80 6.61
CA VAL A 317 -4.73 -6.40 7.99
C VAL A 317 -4.64 -4.88 8.14
N LEU A 318 -3.60 -4.26 7.61
CA LEU A 318 -3.35 -2.82 7.75
C LEU A 318 -4.29 -1.91 6.94
N ILE A 319 -4.93 -2.43 5.89
CA ILE A 319 -6.00 -1.72 5.18
C ILE A 319 -7.26 -1.63 6.05
N VAL A 320 -7.55 -2.68 6.80
CA VAL A 320 -8.74 -2.74 7.67
C VAL A 320 -8.46 -2.03 8.99
N ASP A 321 -7.27 -2.24 9.55
CA ASP A 321 -6.77 -1.58 10.75
C ASP A 321 -5.37 -1.01 10.54
N PRO A 322 -5.27 0.25 10.07
CA PRO A 322 -4.00 0.95 9.93
C PRO A 322 -3.27 1.20 11.27
N GLY A 323 -3.92 0.94 12.40
CA GLY A 323 -3.36 1.02 13.75
C GLY A 323 -2.91 -0.32 14.33
N HIS A 324 -2.98 -1.42 13.57
CA HIS A 324 -2.73 -2.76 14.10
C HIS A 324 -1.25 -2.97 14.44
N VAL A 325 -0.90 -2.73 15.71
CA VAL A 325 0.49 -2.71 16.22
C VAL A 325 1.28 -3.96 15.82
N ALA A 326 0.76 -5.16 16.09
CA ALA A 326 1.48 -6.40 15.76
C ALA A 326 1.75 -6.57 14.25
N ALA A 327 0.83 -6.11 13.40
CA ALA A 327 0.99 -6.20 11.95
C ALA A 327 2.07 -5.20 11.48
N LEU A 328 2.07 -3.98 12.03
CA LEU A 328 3.10 -2.98 11.78
C LEU A 328 4.48 -3.48 12.23
N THR A 329 4.61 -4.05 13.43
CA THR A 329 5.89 -4.58 13.95
C THR A 329 6.47 -5.67 13.05
N ILE A 330 5.64 -6.61 12.60
CA ILE A 330 6.09 -7.68 11.70
C ILE A 330 6.46 -7.10 10.33
N LEU A 331 5.59 -6.25 9.75
CA LEU A 331 5.82 -5.66 8.44
C LEU A 331 7.10 -4.83 8.39
N THR A 332 7.31 -3.94 9.36
CA THR A 332 8.50 -3.08 9.40
C THR A 332 9.77 -3.90 9.64
N GLY A 333 9.69 -4.96 10.45
CA GLY A 333 10.77 -5.90 10.66
C GLY A 333 11.16 -6.64 9.38
N GLU A 334 10.18 -7.20 8.66
CA GLU A 334 10.42 -7.90 7.40
C GLU A 334 10.98 -6.97 6.32
N LEU A 335 10.37 -5.80 6.11
CA LEU A 335 10.83 -4.84 5.10
C LEU A 335 12.24 -4.32 5.39
N TYR A 336 12.56 -4.04 6.66
CA TYR A 336 13.90 -3.62 7.05
C TYR A 336 14.92 -4.69 6.75
N GLN A 337 14.65 -5.95 7.15
CA GLN A 337 15.58 -7.04 6.93
C GLN A 337 15.75 -7.35 5.43
N THR A 338 14.69 -7.27 4.63
CA THR A 338 14.77 -7.44 3.18
C THR A 338 15.61 -6.35 2.54
N LEU A 339 15.44 -5.09 2.94
CA LEU A 339 16.28 -4.00 2.45
C LEU A 339 17.74 -4.20 2.84
N VAL A 340 18.03 -4.54 4.09
CA VAL A 340 19.39 -4.87 4.54
C VAL A 340 19.96 -6.03 3.72
N ASN A 341 19.23 -7.12 3.52
CA ASN A 341 19.68 -8.27 2.75
C ASN A 341 19.87 -7.97 1.26
N ALA A 342 19.10 -7.03 0.70
CA ALA A 342 19.29 -6.60 -0.68
C ALA A 342 20.68 -5.99 -0.91
N GLY A 343 21.33 -5.44 0.13
CA GLY A 343 22.71 -4.96 0.04
C GLY A 343 23.67 -6.08 -0.37
N ALA A 344 23.54 -7.27 0.23
CA ALA A 344 24.36 -8.44 -0.12
C ALA A 344 24.20 -8.88 -1.58
N ALA A 345 22.98 -8.76 -2.11
CA ALA A 345 22.70 -9.06 -3.51
C ALA A 345 23.33 -8.04 -4.48
N VAL A 346 23.70 -6.85 -4.01
CA VAL A 346 24.36 -5.83 -4.84
C VAL A 346 25.89 -5.91 -4.71
N HIS A 347 26.42 -6.06 -3.49
CA HIS A 347 27.86 -6.05 -3.29
C HIS A 347 28.55 -7.40 -3.51
N HIS A 348 27.82 -8.52 -3.46
CA HIS A 348 28.34 -9.88 -3.72
C HIS A 348 29.56 -10.30 -2.87
N VAL A 349 29.73 -9.71 -1.69
CA VAL A 349 30.84 -10.01 -0.78
C VAL A 349 30.40 -11.11 0.17
N PRO A 350 31.11 -12.26 0.25
CA PRO A 350 30.76 -13.32 1.17
C PRO A 350 31.12 -12.93 2.61
N ILE A 351 30.15 -12.99 3.51
CA ILE A 351 30.32 -12.81 4.95
C ILE A 351 29.78 -14.04 5.66
N GLY A 352 30.63 -14.74 6.40
CA GLY A 352 30.31 -16.06 6.98
C GLY A 352 29.48 -16.03 8.27
N ASP A 353 29.29 -14.86 8.88
CA ASP A 353 28.54 -14.67 10.13
C ASP A 353 27.34 -13.74 9.92
N ALA A 354 26.19 -14.11 10.49
CA ALA A 354 24.93 -13.39 10.27
C ALA A 354 24.92 -11.98 10.88
N ALA A 355 25.52 -11.80 12.07
CA ALA A 355 25.55 -10.50 12.73
C ALA A 355 26.50 -9.53 12.01
N LEU A 356 27.66 -10.03 11.58
CA LEU A 356 28.57 -9.28 10.73
C LEU A 356 27.94 -8.95 9.38
N ALA A 357 27.27 -9.90 8.73
CA ALA A 357 26.61 -9.68 7.44
C ALA A 357 25.54 -8.58 7.54
N ALA A 358 24.69 -8.62 8.57
CA ALA A 358 23.69 -7.57 8.80
C ALA A 358 24.35 -6.20 8.96
N ARG A 359 25.40 -6.08 9.79
CA ARG A 359 26.08 -4.81 9.99
C ARG A 359 26.83 -4.33 8.74
N PHE A 360 27.47 -5.24 8.02
CA PHE A 360 28.17 -4.96 6.77
C PHE A 360 27.20 -4.37 5.73
N ASN A 361 26.02 -4.98 5.60
CA ASN A 361 25.00 -4.53 4.68
C ASN A 361 24.41 -3.16 5.07
N GLU A 362 24.21 -2.90 6.37
CA GLU A 362 23.81 -1.56 6.84
C GLU A 362 24.88 -0.50 6.53
N LEU A 363 26.16 -0.82 6.73
CA LEU A 363 27.27 0.07 6.39
C LEU A 363 27.36 0.31 4.87
N TYR A 364 27.10 -0.72 4.06
CA TYR A 364 26.97 -0.58 2.62
C TYR A 364 25.88 0.44 2.27
N TRP A 365 24.67 0.30 2.82
CA TRP A 365 23.58 1.25 2.56
C TRP A 365 23.89 2.66 3.09
N ASN A 366 24.55 2.77 4.23
CA ASN A 366 24.98 4.06 4.76
C ASN A 366 25.94 4.79 3.80
N ALA A 367 26.95 4.10 3.28
CA ALA A 367 27.90 4.67 2.33
C ALA A 367 27.24 4.93 0.96
N TYR A 368 26.44 3.99 0.47
CA TYR A 368 25.75 4.11 -0.82
C TYR A 368 24.75 5.27 -0.86
N ALA A 369 24.02 5.52 0.24
CA ALA A 369 23.09 6.64 0.37
C ALA A 369 23.78 8.02 0.33
N GLN A 370 25.08 8.10 0.64
CA GLN A 370 25.88 9.34 0.63
C GLN A 370 26.42 9.68 -0.77
N ALA A 371 26.31 8.75 -1.72
CA ALA A 371 26.87 8.88 -3.07
C ALA A 371 25.76 8.74 -4.13
N SER A 372 25.64 7.55 -4.74
CA SER A 372 24.81 7.35 -5.94
C SER A 372 23.31 7.19 -5.64
N ARG A 373 22.94 6.45 -4.59
CA ARG A 373 21.55 6.23 -4.13
C ARG A 373 20.55 5.71 -5.19
N ILE A 374 20.98 5.29 -6.39
CA ILE A 374 20.07 4.99 -7.51
C ILE A 374 19.07 3.86 -7.16
N ASP A 375 19.53 2.81 -6.48
CA ASP A 375 18.72 1.61 -6.19
C ASP A 375 17.68 1.82 -5.08
N ILE A 376 17.86 2.86 -4.25
CA ILE A 376 16.97 3.19 -3.12
C ILE A 376 16.25 4.54 -3.30
N SER A 377 16.44 5.22 -4.42
CA SER A 377 15.80 6.52 -4.72
C SER A 377 14.56 6.41 -5.58
N TYR A 378 14.55 5.50 -6.56
CA TYR A 378 13.46 5.37 -7.52
C TYR A 378 12.75 4.02 -7.39
N PRO A 379 11.52 3.97 -6.84
CA PRO A 379 10.71 2.77 -6.87
C PRO A 379 10.44 2.43 -8.33
N ARG A 380 10.84 1.22 -8.74
CA ARG A 380 10.62 0.71 -10.09
C ARG A 380 10.23 -0.75 -9.96
N ASN A 381 9.19 -1.15 -10.68
CA ASN A 381 8.94 -2.57 -10.83
C ASN A 381 9.96 -3.12 -11.82
N MET A 382 10.79 -4.07 -11.39
CA MET A 382 11.56 -4.86 -12.33
C MET A 382 10.75 -6.10 -12.70
N ILE A 383 10.47 -6.29 -13.99
CA ILE A 383 9.89 -7.54 -14.46
C ILE A 383 10.97 -8.61 -14.32
N GLY A 384 10.76 -9.55 -13.40
CA GLY A 384 11.61 -10.69 -13.15
C GLY A 384 11.69 -11.62 -14.36
N LYS A 385 12.60 -12.60 -14.28
CA LYS A 385 12.81 -13.61 -15.35
C LYS A 385 11.56 -14.48 -15.61
N ASP A 386 10.66 -14.54 -14.65
CA ASP A 386 9.36 -15.21 -14.67
C ASP A 386 8.23 -14.34 -15.25
N GLY A 387 8.53 -13.12 -15.69
CA GLY A 387 7.52 -12.18 -16.19
C GLY A 387 6.75 -11.46 -15.07
N ILE A 388 7.14 -11.65 -13.80
CA ILE A 388 6.45 -11.09 -12.64
C ILE A 388 7.20 -9.86 -12.15
N ALA A 389 6.50 -8.75 -11.97
CA ALA A 389 7.05 -7.56 -11.32
C ALA A 389 7.51 -7.88 -9.89
N ALA A 390 8.78 -7.62 -9.58
CA ALA A 390 9.36 -7.74 -8.24
C ALA A 390 9.72 -6.35 -7.67
N PRO A 391 9.57 -6.13 -6.36
CA PRO A 391 9.99 -4.88 -5.72
C PRO A 391 11.50 -4.67 -5.81
N THR A 392 11.87 -3.40 -5.93
CA THR A 392 13.25 -2.93 -5.77
C THR A 392 13.56 -2.55 -4.32
N PRO A 393 14.84 -2.35 -3.96
CA PRO A 393 15.21 -1.81 -2.64
C PRO A 393 14.48 -0.49 -2.31
N ALA A 394 14.28 0.39 -3.30
CA ALA A 394 13.48 1.60 -3.14
C ALA A 394 12.03 1.28 -2.71
N ASP A 395 11.38 0.29 -3.32
CA ASP A 395 10.01 -0.10 -2.95
C ASP A 395 9.91 -0.54 -1.49
N HIS A 396 10.87 -1.32 -1.00
CA HIS A 396 10.93 -1.69 0.40
C HIS A 396 11.12 -0.48 1.31
N LEU A 397 12.06 0.42 0.99
CA LEU A 397 12.34 1.61 1.78
C LEU A 397 11.09 2.51 1.92
N TYR A 398 10.45 2.85 0.81
CA TYR A 398 9.32 3.78 0.82
C TYR A 398 8.03 3.18 1.37
N ARG A 399 7.85 1.84 1.32
CA ARG A 399 6.75 1.15 2.02
C ARG A 399 7.00 1.06 3.53
N MET A 400 8.26 0.88 3.93
CA MET A 400 8.65 0.72 5.33
C MET A 400 8.51 2.00 6.14
N LEU A 401 8.92 3.16 5.60
CA LEU A 401 8.90 4.45 6.30
C LEU A 401 7.55 4.82 6.93
N PRO A 402 6.43 4.91 6.18
CA PRO A 402 5.15 5.30 6.77
C PRO A 402 4.65 4.29 7.82
N ALA A 403 4.98 3.00 7.65
CA ALA A 403 4.65 1.96 8.63
C ALA A 403 5.47 2.13 9.93
N MET A 404 6.78 2.41 9.83
CA MET A 404 7.65 2.67 10.98
C MET A 404 7.28 3.96 11.72
N GLU A 405 6.93 5.02 10.98
CA GLU A 405 6.43 6.27 11.56
C GLU A 405 5.12 6.06 12.32
N ARG A 406 4.18 5.31 11.72
CA ARG A 406 2.91 4.95 12.36
C ARG A 406 3.17 4.13 13.62
N LEU A 407 4.06 3.15 13.55
CA LEU A 407 4.43 2.33 14.70
C LEU A 407 5.10 3.17 15.80
N ALA A 408 5.98 4.11 15.46
CA ALA A 408 6.62 4.99 16.43
C ALA A 408 5.63 5.92 17.15
N ARG A 409 4.51 6.28 16.51
CA ARG A 409 3.41 7.03 17.14
C ARG A 409 2.57 6.15 18.08
N LEU A 410 2.35 4.89 17.72
CA LEU A 410 1.52 3.96 18.50
C LEU A 410 2.29 3.31 19.66
N GLN A 411 3.59 3.08 19.49
CA GLN A 411 4.51 2.51 20.47
C GLN A 411 5.74 3.40 20.59
N PRO A 412 5.62 4.56 21.27
CA PRO A 412 6.73 5.48 21.44
C PRO A 412 7.90 4.88 22.23
N ASP A 413 7.68 3.81 22.99
CA ASP A 413 8.70 3.11 23.79
C ASP A 413 9.42 1.99 23.02
N ASP A 414 9.00 1.69 21.78
CA ASP A 414 9.74 0.77 20.91
C ASP A 414 11.01 1.45 20.37
N LEU A 415 12.07 1.38 21.16
CA LEU A 415 13.36 1.99 20.86
C LEU A 415 14.03 1.34 19.63
N GLU A 416 13.78 0.05 19.37
CA GLU A 416 14.36 -0.63 18.21
C GLU A 416 13.73 -0.11 16.92
N ASN A 417 12.41 0.03 16.86
CA ASN A 417 11.74 0.65 15.72
C ASN A 417 12.23 2.09 15.48
N ARG A 418 12.47 2.88 16.54
CA ARG A 418 13.01 4.24 16.39
C ARG A 418 14.43 4.27 15.83
N ILE A 419 15.31 3.36 16.26
CA ILE A 419 16.65 3.23 15.69
C ILE A 419 16.57 2.90 14.21
N ARG A 420 15.74 1.92 13.84
CA ARG A 420 15.54 1.51 12.44
C ARG A 420 14.88 2.60 11.60
N LEU A 421 13.94 3.36 12.16
CA LEU A 421 13.33 4.51 11.51
C LEU A 421 14.39 5.59 11.23
N GLY A 422 15.30 5.86 12.18
CA GLY A 422 16.42 6.78 11.94
C GLY A 422 17.35 6.30 10.81
N ASN A 423 17.64 4.99 10.75
CA ASN A 423 18.41 4.40 9.66
C ASN A 423 17.67 4.51 8.31
N ALA A 424 16.36 4.25 8.31
CA ALA A 424 15.51 4.38 7.14
C ALA A 424 15.46 5.83 6.65
N TYR A 425 15.31 6.82 7.53
CA TYR A 425 15.39 8.23 7.15
C TYR A 425 16.75 8.58 6.56
N ARG A 426 17.84 8.08 7.15
CA ARG A 426 19.19 8.27 6.61
C ARG A 426 19.31 7.71 5.20
N TRP A 427 18.83 6.49 4.96
CA TRP A 427 18.79 5.91 3.61
C TRP A 427 17.79 6.60 2.69
N ASN A 428 16.76 7.24 3.23
CA ASN A 428 15.78 8.03 2.50
C ASN A 428 16.27 9.43 2.13
N ASN A 429 17.46 9.80 2.59
CA ASN A 429 17.98 11.14 2.48
C ASN A 429 17.11 12.20 3.20
N ASP A 430 16.60 11.83 4.37
CA ASP A 430 16.04 12.75 5.37
C ASP A 430 16.99 12.84 6.58
N PRO A 431 18.07 13.64 6.50
CA PRO A 431 19.06 13.71 7.57
C PRO A 431 18.50 14.29 8.87
N GLN A 432 17.50 15.18 8.79
CA GLN A 432 16.90 15.79 9.98
C GLN A 432 16.02 14.77 10.72
N GLY A 433 15.18 14.04 10.00
CA GLY A 433 14.40 12.93 10.54
C GLY A 433 15.29 11.85 11.15
N ALA A 434 16.40 11.52 10.49
CA ALA A 434 17.38 10.55 10.97
C ALA A 434 18.00 10.95 12.33
N ILE A 435 18.57 12.16 12.40
CA ILE A 435 19.18 12.69 13.63
C ILE A 435 18.14 12.76 14.75
N ALA A 436 16.95 13.32 14.47
CA ALA A 436 15.90 13.47 15.48
C ALA A 436 15.44 12.12 16.04
N ALA A 437 15.30 11.09 15.19
CA ALA A 437 14.90 9.76 15.63
C ALA A 437 15.93 9.14 16.60
N HIS A 438 17.23 9.24 16.29
CA HIS A 438 18.29 8.70 17.15
C HIS A 438 18.49 9.52 18.42
N GLU A 439 18.38 10.86 18.37
CA GLU A 439 18.48 11.72 19.57
C GLU A 439 17.35 11.46 20.57
N VAL A 440 16.13 11.18 20.09
CA VAL A 440 15.02 10.80 20.97
C VAL A 440 15.34 9.51 21.72
N VAL A 441 15.91 8.51 21.04
CA VAL A 441 16.32 7.26 21.69
C VAL A 441 17.42 7.55 22.71
N LEU A 442 18.46 8.28 22.35
CA LEU A 442 19.60 8.59 23.24
C LEU A 442 19.16 9.23 24.57
N LYS A 443 18.15 10.11 24.53
CA LYS A 443 17.61 10.81 25.72
C LYS A 443 16.91 9.89 26.73
N VAL A 444 16.37 8.75 26.28
CA VAL A 444 15.56 7.86 27.13
C VAL A 444 16.27 6.57 27.53
N ILE A 445 17.51 6.37 27.08
CA ILE A 445 18.30 5.18 27.44
C ILE A 445 18.75 5.28 28.90
N PRO A 446 18.46 4.26 29.72
CA PRO A 446 19.01 4.18 31.07
C PRO A 446 20.55 4.10 31.07
N PRO A 447 21.25 4.80 31.97
CA PRO A 447 22.72 4.91 31.97
C PRO A 447 23.44 3.55 32.09
N GLU A 448 22.82 2.57 32.73
CA GLU A 448 23.34 1.20 32.88
C GLU A 448 23.36 0.40 31.57
N ARG A 449 22.60 0.79 30.54
CA ARG A 449 22.54 0.09 29.25
C ARG A 449 23.65 0.56 28.30
N THR A 450 24.90 0.52 28.75
CA THR A 450 26.07 1.08 28.05
C THR A 450 26.23 0.55 26.62
N ALA A 451 26.07 -0.75 26.38
CA ALA A 451 26.15 -1.33 25.04
C ALA A 451 25.04 -0.83 24.10
N PHE A 452 23.83 -0.63 24.63
CA PHE A 452 22.72 -0.08 23.85
C PHE A 452 22.95 1.40 23.55
N LYS A 453 23.44 2.16 24.53
CA LYS A 453 23.85 3.56 24.35
C LYS A 453 24.94 3.69 23.27
N ALA A 454 25.95 2.81 23.28
CA ALA A 454 27.00 2.78 22.28
C ALA A 454 26.44 2.58 20.86
N ARG A 455 25.52 1.60 20.67
CA ARG A 455 24.84 1.41 19.37
C ARG A 455 24.10 2.66 18.91
N VAL A 456 23.36 3.32 19.79
CA VAL A 456 22.60 4.53 19.44
C VAL A 456 23.50 5.70 19.08
N LEU A 457 24.61 5.88 19.80
CA LEU A 457 25.63 6.88 19.47
C LEU A 457 26.26 6.62 18.09
N LEU A 458 26.50 5.35 17.73
CA LEU A 458 27.01 5.00 16.40
C LEU A 458 26.02 5.35 15.30
N GLU A 459 24.74 5.04 15.48
CA GLU A 459 23.73 5.40 14.49
C GLU A 459 23.53 6.92 14.36
N LEU A 460 23.57 7.64 15.48
CA LEU A 460 23.53 9.10 15.48
C LEU A 460 24.74 9.71 14.73
N ALA A 461 25.94 9.19 14.98
CA ALA A 461 27.15 9.62 14.29
C ALA A 461 27.02 9.42 12.76
N TRP A 462 26.53 8.25 12.32
CA TRP A 462 26.27 8.01 10.89
C TRP A 462 25.21 8.95 10.30
N SER A 463 24.17 9.29 11.06
CA SER A 463 23.14 10.25 10.62
C SER A 463 23.71 11.66 10.44
N ARG A 464 24.64 12.09 11.32
CA ARG A 464 25.37 13.35 11.18
C ARG A 464 26.33 13.35 9.99
N ILE A 465 27.08 12.26 9.78
CA ILE A 465 27.94 12.10 8.60
C ILE A 465 27.10 12.18 7.33
N ALA A 466 25.96 11.48 7.28
CA ALA A 466 25.07 11.47 6.12
C ALA A 466 24.52 12.86 5.79
N LYS A 467 24.14 13.65 6.79
CA LYS A 467 23.76 15.06 6.60
C LYS A 467 24.84 15.83 5.84
N VAL A 468 26.09 15.75 6.31
CA VAL A 468 27.21 16.50 5.73
C VAL A 468 27.58 16.01 4.34
N ALA A 469 27.60 14.69 4.14
CA ALA A 469 27.86 14.08 2.85
C ALA A 469 26.81 14.50 1.80
N TRP A 470 25.55 14.61 2.21
CA TRP A 470 24.46 15.03 1.33
C TRP A 470 24.44 16.54 1.08
N ASP A 471 24.46 17.36 2.15
CA ASP A 471 24.39 18.81 2.07
C ASP A 471 25.66 19.42 1.45
N ARG A 472 26.75 18.65 1.40
CA ARG A 472 28.11 19.06 0.94
C ARG A 472 28.69 20.22 1.74
N MET A 473 28.21 20.43 2.97
CA MET A 473 28.69 21.44 3.91
C MET A 473 29.75 20.85 4.82
N LEU A 474 30.98 20.74 4.33
CA LEU A 474 32.07 20.04 5.04
C LEU A 474 32.50 20.73 6.35
N ASP A 475 32.21 22.02 6.52
CA ASP A 475 32.47 22.79 7.73
C ASP A 475 31.37 22.66 8.81
N ASP A 476 30.35 21.83 8.57
CA ASP A 476 29.28 21.58 9.54
C ASP A 476 29.85 20.98 10.85
N PRO A 477 29.56 21.56 12.03
CA PRO A 477 30.06 21.07 13.31
C PRO A 477 29.57 19.65 13.64
N GLY A 478 28.56 19.16 12.92
CA GLY A 478 28.05 17.80 12.97
C GLY A 478 29.12 16.74 12.71
N LEU A 479 30.16 16.98 11.91
CA LEU A 479 31.27 16.02 11.73
C LEU A 479 32.10 15.85 13.00
N VAL A 480 32.41 16.96 13.68
CA VAL A 480 33.15 16.92 14.95
C VAL A 480 32.31 16.21 16.01
N GLN A 481 31.01 16.46 16.02
CA GLN A 481 30.09 15.79 16.93
C GLN A 481 29.96 14.29 16.61
N ALA A 482 29.88 13.90 15.34
CA ALA A 482 29.86 12.50 14.91
C ALA A 482 31.11 11.75 15.35
N TYR A 483 32.29 12.36 15.22
CA TYR A 483 33.54 11.78 15.70
C TYR A 483 33.50 11.55 17.21
N LYS A 484 33.05 12.55 18.00
CA LYS A 484 32.94 12.44 19.46
C LYS A 484 31.94 11.37 19.89
N GLU A 485 30.79 11.27 19.23
CA GLU A 485 29.76 10.27 19.48
C GLU A 485 30.30 8.86 19.20
N ALA A 486 31.02 8.67 18.09
CA ALA A 486 31.68 7.41 17.77
C ALA A 486 32.82 7.07 18.76
N GLU A 487 33.59 8.06 19.21
CA GLU A 487 34.62 7.87 20.22
C GLU A 487 34.03 7.49 21.59
N GLU A 488 32.93 8.13 22.00
CA GLU A 488 32.20 7.76 23.21
C GLU A 488 31.63 6.33 23.11
N ALA A 489 31.03 5.99 21.96
CA ALA A 489 30.55 4.63 21.71
C ALA A 489 31.69 3.60 21.82
N PHE A 490 32.87 3.92 21.25
CA PHE A 490 34.05 3.08 21.36
C PHE A 490 34.44 2.85 22.82
N LYS A 491 34.38 3.86 23.69
CA LYS A 491 34.71 3.75 25.12
C LYS A 491 33.66 2.96 25.92
N LEU A 492 32.39 3.01 25.52
CA LEU A 492 31.26 2.42 26.26
C LEU A 492 31.03 0.92 26.00
N THR A 493 31.59 0.37 24.93
CA THR A 493 31.38 -1.02 24.51
C THR A 493 32.69 -1.80 24.48
N ASP A 494 32.62 -3.09 24.81
CA ASP A 494 33.70 -4.06 24.61
C ASP A 494 33.40 -5.05 23.47
N ARG A 495 32.23 -4.91 22.82
CA ARG A 495 31.83 -5.80 21.73
C ARG A 495 32.69 -5.52 20.50
N PRO A 496 33.42 -6.51 19.94
CA PRO A 496 34.30 -6.30 18.80
C PRO A 496 33.59 -5.67 17.59
N LEU A 497 32.33 -6.03 17.35
CA LEU A 497 31.54 -5.49 16.23
C LEU A 497 31.29 -3.98 16.39
N ASP A 498 30.99 -3.54 17.61
CA ASP A 498 30.75 -2.12 17.91
C ASP A 498 32.07 -1.35 17.92
N LYS A 499 33.17 -1.94 18.42
CA LYS A 499 34.52 -1.36 18.35
C LYS A 499 34.97 -1.12 16.91
N PHE A 500 34.82 -2.12 16.05
CA PHE A 500 35.06 -1.99 14.60
C PHE A 500 34.21 -0.85 14.03
N THR A 501 32.91 -0.89 14.27
CA THR A 501 31.98 0.10 13.73
C THR A 501 32.34 1.51 14.18
N ALA A 502 32.68 1.70 15.46
CA ALA A 502 33.07 2.97 16.03
C ALA A 502 34.36 3.52 15.39
N ALA A 503 35.42 2.71 15.30
CA ALA A 503 36.67 3.12 14.66
C ALA A 503 36.49 3.46 13.18
N TYR A 504 35.69 2.67 12.47
CA TYR A 504 35.35 2.92 11.07
C TYR A 504 34.53 4.22 10.90
N THR A 505 33.59 4.50 11.81
CA THR A 505 32.78 5.74 11.80
C THR A 505 33.62 6.98 12.11
N MET A 506 34.60 6.87 13.03
CA MET A 506 35.57 7.95 13.29
C MET A 506 36.39 8.26 12.04
N ALA A 507 36.88 7.24 11.32
CA ALA A 507 37.60 7.43 10.07
C ALA A 507 36.73 8.11 8.99
N TYR A 508 35.46 7.72 8.86
CA TYR A 508 34.52 8.38 7.95
C TYR A 508 34.27 9.85 8.31
N SER A 509 34.17 10.16 9.60
CA SER A 509 34.02 11.55 10.06
C SER A 509 35.22 12.39 9.60
N LEU A 510 36.44 11.87 9.75
CA LEU A 510 37.67 12.52 9.29
C LEU A 510 37.71 12.68 7.77
N ALA A 511 37.22 11.70 7.01
CA ALA A 511 37.22 11.71 5.55
C ALA A 511 36.49 12.93 4.94
N TYR A 512 35.44 13.41 5.63
CA TYR A 512 34.65 14.57 5.22
C TYR A 512 35.10 15.90 5.84
N MET A 513 36.07 15.92 6.75
CA MET A 513 36.54 17.19 7.34
C MET A 513 37.31 18.03 6.32
N PRO A 514 37.17 19.37 6.30
CA PRO A 514 37.85 20.24 5.33
C PRO A 514 39.37 20.17 5.43
N ASN A 515 39.89 20.07 6.66
CA ASN A 515 41.30 19.85 6.97
C ASN A 515 41.53 18.39 7.32
N ARG A 516 41.25 17.48 6.38
CA ARG A 516 41.36 16.04 6.59
C ARG A 516 42.76 15.65 7.08
N ASP A 517 42.79 15.09 8.29
CA ASP A 517 44.01 14.52 8.88
C ASP A 517 44.17 13.06 8.41
N ASN A 518 44.98 12.86 7.38
CA ASN A 518 45.26 11.53 6.84
C ASN A 518 45.97 10.61 7.86
N HIS A 519 46.78 11.16 8.77
CA HIS A 519 47.47 10.36 9.78
C HIS A 519 46.46 9.81 10.80
N ALA A 520 45.64 10.69 11.37
CA ALA A 520 44.57 10.27 12.28
C ALA A 520 43.58 9.31 11.59
N MET A 521 43.26 9.55 10.31
CA MET A 521 42.37 8.65 9.57
C MET A 521 43.00 7.27 9.37
N LEU A 522 44.30 7.20 9.05
CA LEU A 522 45.04 5.94 8.93
C LEU A 522 45.06 5.17 10.24
N GLU A 523 45.29 5.85 11.37
CA GLU A 523 45.22 5.24 12.70
C GLU A 523 43.84 4.61 12.97
N LYS A 524 42.76 5.35 12.69
CA LYS A 524 41.39 4.85 12.90
C LYS A 524 41.02 3.70 11.97
N LEU A 525 41.44 3.74 10.71
CA LEU A 525 41.23 2.60 9.79
C LEU A 525 42.06 1.38 10.18
N THR A 526 43.28 1.57 10.69
CA THR A 526 44.11 0.48 11.21
C THR A 526 43.46 -0.17 12.44
N GLU A 527 42.92 0.64 13.34
CA GLU A 527 42.15 0.16 14.49
C GLU A 527 40.87 -0.58 14.07
N ALA A 528 40.12 -0.03 13.11
CA ALA A 528 38.93 -0.66 12.56
C ALA A 528 39.26 -2.02 11.92
N ARG A 529 40.33 -2.11 11.12
CA ARG A 529 40.81 -3.36 10.50
C ARG A 529 41.11 -4.42 11.55
N ARG A 530 41.83 -4.04 12.61
CA ARG A 530 42.20 -4.93 13.71
C ARG A 530 40.96 -5.56 14.36
N TRP A 531 39.95 -4.75 14.69
CA TRP A 531 38.71 -5.26 15.27
C TRP A 531 37.87 -6.06 14.26
N TYR A 532 37.83 -5.62 13.00
CA TYR A 532 37.06 -6.28 11.95
C TYR A 532 37.54 -7.72 11.71
N LEU A 533 38.85 -7.92 11.54
CA LEU A 533 39.43 -9.23 11.25
C LEU A 533 39.38 -10.21 12.44
N GLN A 534 38.98 -9.76 13.62
CA GLN A 534 38.69 -10.63 14.77
C GLN A 534 37.25 -11.17 14.77
N LEU A 535 36.37 -10.63 13.93
CA LEU A 535 34.97 -11.04 13.86
C LEU A 535 34.84 -12.36 13.10
N ALA A 536 33.94 -13.22 13.58
CA ALA A 536 33.56 -14.42 12.84
C ALA A 536 33.06 -14.04 11.44
N GLY A 537 33.45 -14.80 10.42
CA GLY A 537 33.03 -14.57 9.04
C GLY A 537 33.66 -13.37 8.33
N ALA A 538 34.54 -12.60 8.98
CA ALA A 538 35.31 -11.53 8.35
C ALA A 538 36.44 -12.07 7.47
N SER A 539 36.83 -11.31 6.45
CA SER A 539 37.93 -11.63 5.55
C SER A 539 38.68 -10.38 5.10
N VAL A 540 39.89 -10.55 4.57
CA VAL A 540 40.65 -9.44 3.97
C VAL A 540 39.89 -8.84 2.78
N ASP A 541 39.22 -9.67 1.98
CA ASP A 541 38.45 -9.22 0.81
C ASP A 541 37.23 -8.38 1.22
N SER A 542 36.51 -8.79 2.25
CA SER A 542 35.37 -8.03 2.78
C SER A 542 35.81 -6.73 3.45
N TRP A 543 36.93 -6.73 4.18
CA TRP A 543 37.55 -5.50 4.66
C TRP A 543 37.94 -4.56 3.52
N ARG A 544 38.61 -5.09 2.49
CA ARG A 544 39.02 -4.30 1.31
C ARG A 544 37.82 -3.68 0.61
N TYR A 545 36.70 -4.40 0.51
CA TYR A 545 35.47 -3.86 -0.05
C TYR A 545 34.99 -2.61 0.72
N LEU A 546 35.02 -2.64 2.06
CA LEU A 546 34.65 -1.48 2.88
C LEU A 546 35.54 -0.26 2.61
N LEU A 547 36.79 -0.43 2.16
CA LEU A 547 37.67 0.69 1.82
C LEU A 547 37.52 1.20 0.38
N LEU A 548 37.00 0.37 -0.53
CA LEU A 548 36.91 0.68 -1.95
C LEU A 548 35.53 1.18 -2.39
N ASN A 549 34.78 1.78 -1.46
CA ASN A 549 33.54 2.51 -1.75
C ASN A 549 33.84 3.92 -2.29
N ASP A 550 32.82 4.59 -2.81
CA ASP A 550 32.90 5.92 -3.45
C ASP A 550 33.51 7.03 -2.57
N THR A 551 33.48 6.86 -1.25
CA THR A 551 34.01 7.85 -0.27
C THR A 551 35.49 7.64 0.01
N LEU A 552 35.89 6.41 0.35
CA LEU A 552 37.25 6.12 0.83
C LEU A 552 38.24 5.76 -0.28
N LYS A 553 37.76 5.21 -1.41
CA LYS A 553 38.61 4.68 -2.49
C LYS A 553 39.64 5.70 -2.95
N GLY A 554 39.22 6.93 -3.21
CA GLY A 554 40.10 7.99 -3.72
C GLY A 554 41.24 8.33 -2.76
N VAL A 555 41.05 8.19 -1.44
CA VAL A 555 42.11 8.44 -0.47
C VAL A 555 43.04 7.23 -0.33
N VAL A 556 42.43 6.04 -0.21
CA VAL A 556 43.17 4.80 0.03
C VAL A 556 44.04 4.41 -1.17
N GLU A 557 43.62 4.71 -2.40
CA GLU A 557 44.40 4.45 -3.61
C GLU A 557 45.48 5.52 -3.87
N ALA A 558 45.22 6.78 -3.49
CA ALA A 558 46.11 7.89 -3.81
C ALA A 558 47.28 8.05 -2.82
N ASP A 559 47.07 7.79 -1.53
CA ASP A 559 48.09 7.97 -0.49
C ASP A 559 48.80 6.64 -0.18
N PRO A 560 50.12 6.52 -0.47
CA PRO A 560 50.87 5.28 -0.23
C PRO A 560 50.82 4.78 1.21
N ALA A 561 50.60 5.66 2.20
CA ALA A 561 50.54 5.29 3.60
C ALA A 561 49.34 4.35 3.92
N PHE A 562 48.29 4.37 3.09
CA PHE A 562 47.10 3.53 3.27
C PHE A 562 47.21 2.15 2.61
N LYS A 563 48.21 1.92 1.75
CA LYS A 563 48.40 0.64 1.04
C LYS A 563 48.45 -0.59 1.95
N PRO A 564 49.06 -0.56 3.16
CA PRO A 564 49.05 -1.69 4.08
C PRO A 564 47.65 -2.13 4.53
N LEU A 565 46.64 -1.25 4.45
CA LEU A 565 45.26 -1.59 4.77
C LEU A 565 44.60 -2.46 3.69
N LEU A 566 45.13 -2.46 2.47
CA LEU A 566 44.60 -3.23 1.32
C LEU A 566 45.21 -4.63 1.20
N THR A 567 46.32 -4.89 1.90
CA THR A 567 47.05 -6.16 1.82
C THR A 567 46.62 -7.12 2.93
N ALA A 568 46.92 -8.40 2.77
CA ALA A 568 46.55 -9.46 3.71
C ALA A 568 47.42 -9.50 4.99
N SER A 569 48.21 -8.46 5.25
CA SER A 569 49.27 -8.45 6.27
C SER A 569 48.74 -8.60 7.70
#